data_AF-A0A953DT07-F1
#
_entry.id   AF-A0A953DT07-F1
#
_cell.length_a   1.000
_cell.length_b   1.000
_cell.length_c   1.000
_cell.angle_alpha   90.00
_cell.angle_beta   90.00
_cell.angle_gamma   90.00
#
_symmetry.space_group_name_H-M   'P 1'
#
loop_
_entity.id
_entity.type
_entity.pdbx_description
1 polymer ?
#
loop_
_entity_poly.entity_id
_entity_poly.type
_entity_poly.pdbx_seq_one_letter_code
_entity_poly.pdbx_strand_id
1 'polypeptide(L)'
;METQAEQPPRLGGIQAGPALAGVLYALLVGSAALALWARESPLALPARVAKAAPWVFLAFIVCFAAYRLALVRAGKYSAFKAFFQIGAACLFFVLLLPAKSYRTAPPEDPLAELMMDSNPHVRALAAEVARSRPDGHKYGSLLVRAMKDPDPEVREQAHRSLVVLTGTDLGAPDTEGAIQKWGERYP
;
A
#
# COMPACT_ATOMS: atom_id res chain seq x y z
N MET A 1 2.66 55.10 -36.17
CA MET A 1 3.89 55.36 -35.40
C MET A 1 3.46 55.47 -33.94
N GLU A 2 3.82 54.62 -32.99
CA GLU A 2 4.65 53.42 -32.95
C GLU A 2 4.09 52.53 -31.84
N THR A 3 4.06 51.23 -32.12
CA THR A 3 3.71 50.15 -31.21
C THR A 3 4.80 50.08 -30.13
N GLN A 4 4.53 50.61 -28.94
CA GLN A 4 5.51 50.58 -27.85
C GLN A 4 5.53 49.16 -27.25
N ALA A 5 6.61 48.46 -27.56
CA ALA A 5 6.83 47.05 -27.28
C ALA A 5 6.68 46.68 -25.80
N GLU A 6 5.93 45.60 -25.57
CA GLU A 6 5.80 44.87 -24.32
C GLU A 6 7.18 44.39 -23.86
N GLN A 7 7.80 45.10 -22.91
CA GLN A 7 9.07 44.67 -22.32
C GLN A 7 8.80 43.87 -21.03
N PRO A 8 9.23 42.60 -20.96
CA PRO A 8 8.93 41.76 -19.80
C PRO A 8 9.80 42.12 -18.58
N PRO A 9 9.25 41.96 -17.35
CA PRO A 9 9.91 42.38 -16.12
C PRO A 9 11.17 41.54 -15.82
N ARG A 10 12.28 42.24 -15.57
CA ARG A 10 13.59 41.67 -15.22
C ARG A 10 13.79 41.68 -13.70
N LEU A 11 14.16 40.53 -13.13
CA LEU A 11 14.60 40.37 -11.74
C LEU A 11 16.01 39.76 -11.76
N GLY A 12 17.02 40.47 -11.25
CA GLY A 12 18.37 39.93 -11.05
C GLY A 12 19.06 39.35 -12.29
N GLY A 13 18.73 39.83 -13.50
CA GLY A 13 19.35 39.40 -14.75
C GLY A 13 18.75 38.16 -15.42
N ILE A 14 17.74 37.48 -14.86
CA ILE A 14 17.10 36.33 -15.51
C ILE A 14 15.58 36.51 -15.54
N GLN A 15 15.01 36.57 -16.75
CA GLN A 15 13.56 36.69 -16.99
C GLN A 15 12.86 35.38 -16.62
N ALA A 16 12.16 35.36 -15.48
CA ALA A 16 11.24 34.27 -15.13
C ALA A 16 9.93 34.43 -15.93
N GLY A 17 9.99 34.06 -17.22
CA GLY A 17 8.86 34.09 -18.14
C GLY A 17 7.92 32.88 -18.03
N PRO A 18 6.87 32.83 -18.88
CA PRO A 18 5.90 31.71 -18.96
C PRO A 18 6.55 30.35 -19.22
N ALA A 19 7.80 30.33 -19.67
CA ALA A 19 8.64 29.15 -19.77
C ALA A 19 8.79 28.40 -18.44
N LEU A 20 8.90 29.11 -17.31
CA LEU A 20 9.08 28.48 -15.99
C LEU A 20 7.79 27.80 -15.50
N ALA A 21 6.62 28.37 -15.84
CA ALA A 21 5.33 27.74 -15.62
C ALA A 21 5.15 26.50 -16.51
N GLY A 22 5.59 26.57 -17.78
CA GLY A 22 5.64 25.41 -18.68
C GLY A 22 6.54 24.30 -18.16
N VAL A 23 7.71 24.64 -17.60
CA VAL A 23 8.63 23.67 -16.99
C VAL A 23 8.00 22.99 -15.78
N LEU A 24 7.33 23.73 -14.90
CA LEU A 24 6.64 23.14 -13.75
C LEU A 24 5.46 22.24 -14.16
N TYR A 25 4.70 22.63 -15.21
CA TYR A 25 3.61 21.82 -15.73
C TYR A 25 4.12 20.55 -16.43
N ALA A 26 5.20 20.67 -17.22
CA ALA A 26 5.87 19.52 -17.83
C ALA A 26 6.45 18.58 -16.77
N LEU A 27 6.97 19.12 -15.66
CA LEU A 27 7.44 18.33 -14.52
C LEU A 27 6.27 17.58 -13.85
N LEU A 28 5.11 18.24 -13.70
CA LEU A 28 3.90 17.65 -13.11
C LEU A 28 3.38 16.51 -13.99
N VAL A 29 3.15 16.78 -15.28
CA VAL A 29 2.68 15.79 -16.26
C VAL A 29 3.69 14.65 -16.39
N GLY A 30 4.98 14.95 -16.41
CA GLY A 30 6.06 13.95 -16.39
C GLY A 30 6.04 13.08 -15.14
N SER A 31 5.82 13.67 -13.96
CA SER A 31 5.73 12.91 -12.70
C SER A 31 4.50 12.00 -12.66
N ALA A 32 3.35 12.45 -13.20
CA ALA A 32 2.13 11.67 -13.28
C ALA A 32 2.25 10.52 -14.29
N ALA A 33 2.82 10.77 -15.47
CA ALA A 33 3.09 9.76 -16.48
C ALA A 33 4.09 8.71 -15.96
N LEU A 34 5.14 9.13 -15.27
CA LEU A 34 6.12 8.22 -14.67
C LEU A 34 5.52 7.39 -13.52
N ALA A 35 4.61 7.96 -12.72
CA ALA A 35 3.89 7.23 -11.67
C ALA A 35 2.91 6.18 -12.23
N LEU A 36 2.24 6.50 -13.35
CA LEU A 36 1.37 5.55 -14.05
C LEU A 36 2.20 4.44 -14.73
N TRP A 37 3.30 4.80 -15.37
CA TRP A 37 4.21 3.83 -16.00
C TRP A 37 4.89 2.91 -14.98
N ALA A 38 5.25 3.44 -13.80
CA ALA A 38 5.77 2.65 -12.68
C ALA A 38 4.73 1.70 -12.07
N ARG A 39 3.43 2.01 -12.22
CA ARG A 39 2.33 1.08 -11.88
C ARG A 39 2.15 -0.02 -12.92
N GLU A 40 2.41 0.26 -14.20
CA GLU A 40 2.25 -0.69 -15.30
C GLU A 40 3.47 -1.59 -15.51
N SER A 41 4.68 -1.15 -15.10
CA SER A 41 5.92 -1.92 -15.23
C SER A 41 6.41 -2.44 -13.88
N PRO A 42 6.14 -3.70 -13.51
CA PRO A 42 6.71 -4.34 -12.32
C PRO A 42 8.20 -4.71 -12.50
N LEU A 43 8.95 -3.91 -13.27
CA LEU A 43 10.37 -4.14 -13.51
C LEU A 43 11.18 -3.56 -12.34
N ALA A 44 11.42 -4.44 -11.37
CA ALA A 44 12.51 -4.43 -10.39
C ALA A 44 13.28 -3.11 -10.23
N LEU A 45 12.68 -2.13 -9.54
CA LEU A 45 13.45 -1.03 -8.99
C LEU A 45 14.48 -1.60 -8.01
N PRO A 46 15.79 -1.30 -8.16
CA PRO A 46 16.79 -1.77 -7.22
C PRO A 46 16.40 -1.30 -5.81
N ALA A 47 16.38 -2.20 -4.83
CA ALA A 47 15.86 -1.94 -3.48
C ALA A 47 16.45 -0.69 -2.79
N ARG A 48 17.63 -0.24 -3.22
CA ARG A 48 18.28 1.00 -2.76
C ARG A 48 17.53 2.26 -3.22
N VAL A 49 17.02 2.27 -4.44
CA VAL A 49 16.26 3.40 -5.04
C VAL A 49 14.89 3.52 -4.37
N ALA A 50 14.22 2.39 -4.12
CA ALA A 50 12.95 2.37 -3.38
C ALA A 50 13.11 2.92 -1.94
N LYS A 51 14.23 2.65 -1.27
CA LYS A 51 14.54 3.19 0.06
C LYS A 51 14.90 4.69 0.03
N ALA A 52 15.49 5.18 -1.05
CA ALA A 52 15.88 6.58 -1.18
C ALA A 52 14.71 7.49 -1.58
N ALA A 53 13.70 6.96 -2.27
CA ALA A 53 12.56 7.73 -2.79
C ALA A 53 11.81 8.56 -1.73
N PRO A 54 11.49 8.04 -0.51
CA PRO A 54 10.81 8.84 0.51
C PRO A 54 11.65 10.01 1.01
N TRP A 55 12.96 9.83 1.13
CA TRP A 55 13.89 10.86 1.59
C TRP A 55 14.05 11.99 0.56
N VAL A 56 14.13 11.64 -0.72
CA VAL A 56 14.20 12.62 -1.81
C VAL A 56 12.89 13.41 -1.91
N PHE A 57 11.75 12.75 -1.77
CA PHE A 57 10.45 13.42 -1.78
C PHE A 57 10.23 14.32 -0.57
N LEU A 58 10.70 13.91 0.62
CA LEU A 58 10.69 14.73 1.82
C LEU A 58 11.54 16.00 1.64
N ALA A 59 12.76 15.87 1.10
CA ALA A 59 13.62 17.01 0.80
C ALA A 59 12.95 17.99 -0.18
N PHE A 60 12.29 17.46 -1.22
CA PHE A 60 11.50 18.26 -2.15
C PHE A 60 10.38 19.04 -1.44
N ILE A 61 9.61 18.39 -0.56
CA ILE A 61 8.54 19.05 0.20
C ILE A 61 9.06 20.18 1.07
N VAL A 62 10.15 19.95 1.80
CA VAL A 62 10.74 20.95 2.70
C VAL A 62 11.20 22.17 1.90
N CYS A 63 11.93 21.97 0.81
CA CYS A 63 12.36 23.05 -0.06
C CYS A 63 11.17 23.78 -0.71
N PHE A 64 10.15 23.04 -1.17
CA PHE A 64 8.96 23.60 -1.79
C PHE A 64 8.13 24.45 -0.82
N ALA A 65 7.95 23.97 0.42
CA ALA A 65 7.25 24.69 1.48
C ALA A 65 8.01 25.97 1.87
N ALA A 66 9.34 25.91 2.03
CA ALA A 66 10.17 27.07 2.33
C ALA A 66 10.08 28.14 1.24
N TYR A 67 10.19 27.74 -0.04
CA TYR A 67 10.04 28.62 -1.18
C TYR A 67 8.66 29.30 -1.22
N ARG A 68 7.59 28.52 -0.98
CA ARG A 68 6.21 29.04 -0.95
C ARG A 68 5.97 30.00 0.21
N LEU A 69 6.48 29.70 1.41
CA LEU A 69 6.36 30.59 2.57
C LEU A 69 7.13 31.90 2.36
N ALA A 70 8.30 31.87 1.71
CA ALA A 70 9.03 33.07 1.34
C ALA A 70 8.25 33.95 0.35
N LEU A 71 7.57 33.35 -0.63
CA LEU A 71 6.70 34.04 -1.60
C LEU A 71 5.46 34.69 -0.97
N VAL A 72 4.86 34.03 0.04
CA VAL A 72 3.74 34.59 0.80
C VAL A 72 4.21 35.75 1.68
N ARG A 73 5.36 35.60 2.36
CA ARG A 73 5.98 36.68 3.15
C ARG A 73 6.34 37.90 2.32
N ALA A 74 6.71 37.70 1.05
CA ALA A 74 6.98 38.78 0.11
C ALA A 74 5.71 39.46 -0.46
N GLY A 75 4.50 39.06 -0.03
CA GLY A 75 3.22 39.64 -0.46
C GLY A 75 2.81 39.33 -1.91
N LYS A 76 3.61 38.54 -2.64
CA LYS A 76 3.41 38.24 -4.07
C LYS A 76 2.55 36.99 -4.31
N TYR A 77 2.07 36.34 -3.24
CA TYR A 77 1.32 35.11 -3.33
C TYR A 77 0.26 35.00 -2.24
N SER A 78 -0.95 34.59 -2.62
CA SER A 78 -2.06 34.42 -1.68
C SER A 78 -1.77 33.27 -0.70
N ALA A 79 -1.81 33.58 0.60
CA ALA A 79 -1.58 32.60 1.67
C ALA A 79 -2.51 31.38 1.57
N PHE A 80 -3.76 31.58 1.14
CA PHE A 80 -4.74 30.51 0.95
C PHE A 80 -4.32 29.50 -0.13
N LYS A 81 -3.77 29.98 -1.26
CA LYS A 81 -3.26 29.13 -2.33
C LYS A 81 -2.01 28.35 -1.90
N ALA A 82 -1.15 28.94 -1.07
CA ALA A 82 0.03 28.26 -0.55
C ALA A 82 -0.35 27.12 0.41
N PHE A 83 -1.30 27.37 1.31
CA PHE A 83 -1.77 26.36 2.27
C PHE A 83 -2.36 25.13 1.56
N PHE A 84 -3.22 25.33 0.56
CA PHE A 84 -3.84 24.23 -0.19
C PHE A 84 -2.80 23.39 -0.95
N GLN A 85 -1.78 24.04 -1.50
CA GLN A 85 -0.74 23.38 -2.27
C GLN A 85 0.27 22.63 -1.41
N ILE A 86 0.57 23.15 -0.21
CA ILE A 86 1.36 22.43 0.80
C ILE A 86 0.57 21.23 1.32
N GLY A 87 -0.73 21.41 1.60
CA GLY A 87 -1.62 20.32 1.99
C GLY A 87 -1.70 19.21 0.93
N ALA A 88 -1.84 19.56 -0.34
CA ALA A 88 -1.81 18.61 -1.44
C ALA A 88 -0.45 17.88 -1.54
N ALA A 89 0.68 18.58 -1.40
CA ALA A 89 2.00 17.95 -1.41
C ALA A 89 2.20 16.96 -0.24
N CYS A 90 1.72 17.32 0.96
CA CYS A 90 1.69 16.40 2.10
C CYS A 90 0.79 15.19 1.85
N LEU A 91 -0.38 15.38 1.22
CA LEU A 91 -1.27 14.28 0.85
C LEU A 91 -0.59 13.33 -0.16
N PHE A 92 0.07 13.88 -1.18
CA PHE A 92 0.86 13.08 -2.12
C PHE A 92 2.01 12.34 -1.44
N PHE A 93 2.68 12.95 -0.45
CA PHE A 93 3.69 12.24 0.34
C PHE A 93 3.12 11.06 1.10
N VAL A 94 1.97 11.26 1.76
CA VAL A 94 1.29 10.19 2.49
C VAL A 94 0.87 9.06 1.54
N LEU A 95 0.46 9.40 0.31
CA LEU A 95 0.12 8.41 -0.72
C LEU A 95 1.36 7.71 -1.31
N LEU A 96 2.52 8.36 -1.30
CA LEU A 96 3.78 7.82 -1.80
C LEU A 96 4.53 7.00 -0.74
N LEU A 97 4.18 7.17 0.54
CA LEU A 97 4.58 6.25 1.59
C LEU A 97 4.03 4.86 1.23
N PRO A 98 4.86 3.81 1.26
CA PRO A 98 4.42 2.47 0.92
C PRO A 98 3.31 2.03 1.89
N ALA A 99 2.06 2.05 1.42
CA ALA A 99 0.95 1.42 2.11
C ALA A 99 1.20 -0.09 2.09
N LYS A 100 1.43 -0.65 3.28
CA LYS A 100 1.90 -2.01 3.56
C LYS A 100 3.37 -2.25 3.23
N SER A 101 4.17 -2.07 4.27
CA SER A 101 5.40 -2.81 4.50
C SER A 101 5.18 -4.30 4.19
N TYR A 102 5.72 -4.78 3.07
CA TYR A 102 6.11 -6.18 3.01
C TYR A 102 7.11 -6.38 4.15
N ARG A 103 6.70 -7.11 5.20
CA ARG A 103 7.57 -7.45 6.32
C ARG A 103 8.80 -8.14 5.73
N THR A 104 9.95 -7.49 5.84
CA THR A 104 11.25 -8.03 5.38
C THR A 104 11.79 -9.12 6.31
N ALA A 105 11.04 -9.51 7.34
CA ALA A 105 11.30 -10.71 8.11
C ALA A 105 10.46 -11.84 7.51
N PRO A 106 11.05 -12.99 7.13
CA PRO A 106 10.26 -14.13 6.72
C PRO A 106 9.29 -14.48 7.86
N PRO A 107 8.00 -14.71 7.56
CA PRO A 107 7.04 -15.08 8.59
C PRO A 107 7.54 -16.32 9.32
N GLU A 108 7.48 -16.30 10.66
CA GLU A 108 7.86 -17.45 11.49
C GLU A 108 7.07 -18.70 11.11
N ASP A 109 5.82 -18.51 10.65
CA ASP A 109 5.02 -19.54 10.01
C ASP A 109 4.30 -19.00 8.76
N PRO A 110 4.86 -19.20 7.55
CA PRO A 110 4.27 -18.71 6.31
C PRO A 110 2.86 -19.24 6.05
N LEU A 111 2.54 -20.47 6.49
CA LEU A 111 1.22 -21.06 6.23
C LEU A 111 0.14 -20.41 7.11
N ALA A 112 0.47 -20.10 8.36
CA ALA A 112 -0.44 -19.40 9.26
C ALA A 112 -0.84 -18.02 8.71
N GLU A 113 0.09 -17.31 8.05
CA GLU A 113 -0.21 -16.04 7.40
C GLU A 113 -1.13 -16.22 6.18
N LEU A 114 -0.89 -17.24 5.35
CA LEU A 114 -1.74 -17.55 4.19
C LEU A 114 -3.18 -17.94 4.58
N MET A 115 -3.39 -18.53 5.76
CA MET A 115 -4.73 -18.79 6.30
C MET A 115 -5.51 -17.50 6.64
N MET A 116 -4.85 -16.34 6.66
CA MET A 116 -5.45 -15.02 6.89
C MET A 116 -5.43 -14.13 5.64
N ASP A 117 -5.10 -14.68 4.47
CA ASP A 117 -5.01 -13.91 3.23
C ASP A 117 -6.37 -13.29 2.85
N SER A 118 -6.31 -12.13 2.20
CA SER A 118 -7.51 -11.45 1.68
C SER A 118 -8.28 -12.28 0.65
N ASN A 119 -7.60 -13.11 -0.14
CA ASN A 119 -8.19 -13.94 -1.16
C ASN A 119 -8.72 -15.26 -0.55
N PRO A 120 -10.03 -15.55 -0.65
CA PRO A 120 -10.61 -16.79 -0.11
C PRO A 120 -9.98 -18.07 -0.68
N HIS A 121 -9.61 -18.09 -1.97
CA HIS A 121 -8.93 -19.26 -2.55
C HIS A 121 -7.56 -19.52 -1.92
N VAL A 122 -6.82 -18.47 -1.54
CA VAL A 122 -5.54 -18.63 -0.85
C VAL A 122 -5.75 -19.20 0.55
N ARG A 123 -6.77 -18.73 1.27
CA ARG A 123 -7.12 -19.28 2.60
C ARG A 123 -7.56 -20.75 2.52
N ALA A 124 -8.39 -21.10 1.53
CA ALA A 124 -8.85 -22.47 1.31
C ALA A 124 -7.68 -23.41 0.99
N LEU A 125 -6.78 -22.98 0.10
CA LEU A 125 -5.58 -23.73 -0.24
C LEU A 125 -4.63 -23.85 0.97
N ALA A 126 -4.50 -22.81 1.79
CA ALA A 126 -3.70 -22.87 3.01
C ALA A 126 -4.27 -23.88 4.01
N ALA A 127 -5.60 -23.91 4.18
CA ALA A 127 -6.30 -24.90 5.00
C ALA A 127 -6.09 -26.32 4.48
N GLU A 128 -6.12 -26.53 3.17
CA GLU A 128 -5.81 -27.82 2.54
C GLU A 128 -4.33 -28.23 2.72
N VAL A 129 -3.39 -27.32 2.51
CA VAL A 129 -1.96 -27.63 2.65
C VAL A 129 -1.65 -28.08 4.09
N ALA A 130 -2.35 -27.53 5.09
CA ALA A 130 -2.14 -27.88 6.49
C ALA A 130 -2.28 -29.39 6.78
N ARG A 131 -3.26 -30.09 6.20
CA ARG A 131 -3.42 -31.55 6.38
C ARG A 131 -2.34 -32.39 5.70
N SER A 132 -1.64 -31.81 4.72
CA SER A 132 -0.59 -32.50 3.97
C SER A 132 0.81 -32.33 4.61
N ARG A 133 0.92 -31.52 5.66
CA ARG A 133 2.19 -31.26 6.34
C ARG A 133 2.41 -32.25 7.48
N PRO A 134 3.67 -32.70 7.71
CA PRO A 134 4.00 -33.55 8.85
C PRO A 134 3.65 -32.92 10.21
N ASP A 135 3.76 -31.59 10.30
CA ASP A 135 3.46 -30.80 11.50
C ASP A 135 2.05 -30.17 11.47
N GLY A 136 1.14 -30.70 10.63
CA GLY A 136 -0.17 -30.12 10.35
C GLY A 136 -1.05 -29.87 11.57
N HIS A 137 -0.92 -30.71 12.61
CA HIS A 137 -1.71 -30.58 13.85
C HIS A 137 -1.52 -29.23 14.56
N LYS A 138 -0.39 -28.56 14.39
CA LYS A 138 -0.13 -27.24 15.01
C LYS A 138 -1.08 -26.15 14.50
N TYR A 139 -1.67 -26.34 13.33
CA TYR A 139 -2.62 -25.41 12.73
C TYR A 139 -4.07 -25.65 13.16
N GLY A 140 -4.33 -26.58 14.08
CA GLY A 140 -5.69 -26.96 14.47
C GLY A 140 -6.56 -25.77 14.89
N SER A 141 -6.08 -24.88 15.76
CA SER A 141 -6.84 -23.70 16.19
C SER A 141 -7.15 -22.72 15.04
N LEU A 142 -6.24 -22.58 14.08
CA LEU A 142 -6.48 -21.78 12.86
C LEU A 142 -7.50 -22.46 11.94
N LEU A 143 -7.49 -23.78 11.83
CA LEU A 143 -8.49 -24.53 11.07
C LEU A 143 -9.88 -24.42 11.74
N VAL A 144 -9.98 -24.51 13.06
CA VAL A 144 -11.24 -24.28 13.79
C VAL A 144 -11.77 -22.86 13.55
N ARG A 145 -10.87 -21.85 13.50
CA ARG A 145 -11.25 -20.49 13.12
C ARG A 145 -11.74 -20.42 11.67
N ALA A 146 -11.08 -21.10 10.74
CA ALA A 146 -11.46 -21.15 9.33
C ALA A 146 -12.80 -21.85 9.07
N MET A 147 -13.28 -22.71 9.99
CA MET A 147 -14.65 -23.23 9.94
C MET A 147 -15.73 -22.12 10.09
N LYS A 148 -15.36 -20.92 10.54
CA LYS A 148 -16.25 -19.75 10.63
C LYS A 148 -16.06 -18.77 9.47
N ASP A 149 -15.28 -19.13 8.45
CA ASP A 149 -14.99 -18.25 7.33
C ASP A 149 -16.27 -17.93 6.53
N PRO A 150 -16.45 -16.69 6.04
CA PRO A 150 -17.58 -16.35 5.18
C PRO A 150 -17.63 -17.20 3.91
N ASP A 151 -16.47 -17.59 3.38
CA ASP A 151 -16.38 -18.39 2.18
C ASP A 151 -16.63 -19.89 2.45
N PRO A 152 -17.57 -20.53 1.74
CA PRO A 152 -17.92 -21.93 1.96
C PRO A 152 -16.78 -22.92 1.64
N GLU A 153 -15.94 -22.61 0.65
CA GLU A 153 -14.82 -23.48 0.27
C GLU A 153 -13.77 -23.51 1.39
N VAL A 154 -13.49 -22.35 2.00
CA VAL A 154 -12.60 -22.26 3.17
C VAL A 154 -13.14 -23.10 4.33
N ARG A 155 -14.44 -23.02 4.64
CA ARG A 155 -15.06 -23.81 5.71
C ARG A 155 -14.93 -25.31 5.46
N GLU A 156 -15.19 -25.73 4.21
CA GLU A 156 -15.10 -27.14 3.81
C GLU A 156 -13.66 -27.66 3.89
N GLN A 157 -12.67 -26.91 3.37
CA GLN A 157 -11.28 -27.32 3.44
C GLN A 157 -10.78 -27.39 4.89
N ALA A 158 -11.21 -26.45 5.74
CA ALA A 158 -10.86 -26.45 7.15
C ALA A 158 -11.40 -27.69 7.87
N HIS A 159 -12.67 -28.04 7.66
CA HIS A 159 -13.29 -29.25 8.22
C HIS A 159 -12.59 -30.51 7.73
N ARG A 160 -12.41 -30.69 6.41
CA ARG A 160 -11.71 -31.85 5.85
C ARG A 160 -10.31 -32.00 6.45
N SER A 161 -9.58 -30.90 6.61
CA SER A 161 -8.25 -30.91 7.20
C SER A 161 -8.26 -31.32 8.67
N LEU A 162 -9.23 -30.86 9.45
CA LEU A 162 -9.40 -31.30 10.85
C LEU A 162 -9.73 -32.79 10.95
N VAL A 163 -10.58 -33.32 10.07
CA VAL A 163 -10.91 -34.75 10.02
C VAL A 163 -9.68 -35.59 9.68
N VAL A 164 -8.93 -35.21 8.65
CA VAL A 164 -7.72 -35.93 8.22
C VAL A 164 -6.65 -35.90 9.31
N LEU A 165 -6.39 -34.74 9.91
CA LEU A 165 -5.38 -34.60 10.96
C LEU A 165 -5.77 -35.39 12.21
N THR A 166 -7.05 -35.42 12.59
CA THR A 166 -7.46 -36.08 13.84
C THR A 166 -7.88 -37.53 13.70
N GLY A 167 -8.17 -37.99 12.48
CA GLY A 167 -8.77 -39.29 12.19
C GLY A 167 -10.22 -39.43 12.65
N THR A 168 -10.87 -38.34 13.08
CA THR A 168 -12.22 -38.34 13.64
C THR A 168 -13.02 -37.15 13.13
N ASP A 169 -14.31 -37.33 12.85
CA ASP A 169 -15.20 -36.23 12.48
C ASP A 169 -16.05 -35.79 13.69
N LEU A 170 -15.80 -34.58 14.19
CA LEU A 170 -16.58 -33.97 15.28
C LEU A 170 -17.78 -33.14 14.78
N GLY A 171 -17.99 -33.09 13.46
CA GLY A 171 -19.10 -32.42 12.79
C GLY A 171 -18.65 -31.37 11.78
N ALA A 172 -19.47 -31.19 10.76
CA ALA A 172 -19.29 -30.20 9.70
C ALA A 172 -19.53 -28.75 10.21
N PRO A 173 -19.05 -27.71 9.50
CA PRO A 173 -19.21 -26.31 9.91
C PRO A 173 -20.64 -25.89 10.23
N ASP A 174 -21.62 -26.43 9.48
CA ASP A 174 -23.04 -26.08 9.62
C ASP A 174 -23.77 -26.92 10.68
N THR A 175 -23.06 -27.88 11.31
CA THR A 175 -23.64 -28.74 12.36
C THR A 175 -23.64 -28.00 13.69
N GLU A 176 -24.78 -28.01 14.38
CA GLU A 176 -24.93 -27.37 15.69
C GLU A 176 -23.91 -27.93 16.70
N GLY A 177 -23.16 -27.03 17.35
CA GLY A 177 -22.15 -27.39 18.34
C GLY A 177 -20.85 -28.01 17.79
N ALA A 178 -20.72 -28.27 16.48
CA ALA A 178 -19.51 -28.86 15.91
C ALA A 178 -18.28 -27.97 16.12
N ILE A 179 -18.41 -26.68 15.85
CA ILE A 179 -17.35 -25.69 16.06
C ILE A 179 -16.90 -25.64 17.53
N GLN A 180 -17.81 -25.82 18.48
CA GLN A 180 -17.48 -25.87 19.90
C GLN A 180 -16.66 -27.13 20.23
N LYS A 181 -17.11 -28.30 19.78
CA LYS A 181 -16.38 -29.57 19.97
C LYS A 181 -14.98 -29.52 19.36
N TRP A 182 -14.85 -28.91 18.18
CA TRP A 182 -13.54 -28.68 17.56
C TRP A 182 -12.68 -27.71 18.35
N GLY A 183 -13.26 -26.63 18.89
CA GLY A 183 -12.56 -25.66 19.75
C GLY A 183 -12.11 -26.24 21.09
N GLU A 184 -12.86 -27.17 21.67
CA GLU A 184 -12.44 -27.89 22.89
C GLU A 184 -11.21 -28.78 22.63
N ARG A 185 -11.07 -29.31 21.42
CA ARG A 185 -9.91 -30.12 21.01
C ARG A 185 -8.69 -29.27 20.64
N TYR A 186 -8.92 -28.08 20.10
CA TYR A 186 -7.87 -27.15 19.65
C TYR A 186 -8.11 -25.76 20.27
N PRO A 187 -7.70 -25.57 21.55
CA PRO A 187 -7.85 -24.30 22.24
C PRO A 187 -7.01 -23.17 21.63
#